data_AF-A0A4P8DKR1-F1
#
_entry.id   AF-A0A4P8DKR1-F1
#
_cell.length_a   1.000
_cell.length_b   1.000
_cell.length_c   1.000
_cell.angle_alpha   90.00
_cell.angle_beta   90.00
_cell.angle_gamma   90.00
#
_symmetry.space_group_name_H-M   'P 1'
#
loop_
_entity.id
_entity.type
_entity.pdbx_description
1 polymer ?
#
loop_
_entity_poly.entity_id
_entity_poly.type
_entity_poly.pdbx_seq_one_letter_code
_entity_poly.pdbx_strand_id
1 'polypeptide(L)'
;MNENILLELCSKLKGIRKGKKYTQQEVADIIGINIWTVNRIENKKLEEVKLKTILRILDLYEITLYEFIEDNKDIVNRAYNK
;
A
#
# COMPACT_ATOMS: atom_id res chain seq x y z
N MET A 1 11.89 -12.47 -12.92
CA MET A 1 11.33 -12.28 -11.57
C MET A 1 9.90 -11.84 -11.76
N ASN A 2 8.90 -12.66 -11.39
CA ASN A 2 7.51 -12.25 -11.45
C ASN A 2 7.35 -11.07 -10.50
N GLU A 3 7.22 -9.88 -11.10
CA GLU A 3 7.14 -8.63 -10.36
C GLU A 3 5.77 -8.62 -9.68
N ASN A 4 5.75 -8.78 -8.36
CA ASN A 4 4.50 -8.71 -7.61
C ASN A 4 4.06 -7.24 -7.62
N ILE A 5 3.18 -6.92 -8.57
CA ILE A 5 2.58 -5.60 -8.77
C ILE A 5 2.05 -5.00 -7.47
N LEU A 6 1.48 -5.83 -6.59
CA LEU A 6 0.92 -5.39 -5.33
C LEU A 6 2.00 -4.92 -4.36
N LEU A 7 3.15 -5.59 -4.33
CA LEU A 7 4.31 -5.14 -3.53
C LEU A 7 4.86 -3.82 -4.06
N GLU A 8 4.94 -3.64 -5.38
CA GLU A 8 5.39 -2.38 -5.96
C GLU A 8 4.45 -1.21 -5.59
N LEU A 9 3.15 -1.43 -5.66
CA LEU A 9 2.15 -0.45 -5.22
C LEU A 9 2.28 -0.12 -3.72
N CYS A 10 2.60 -1.10 -2.86
CA CYS A 10 2.77 -0.87 -1.43
C CYS A 10 3.83 0.19 -1.08
N SER A 11 4.85 0.36 -1.94
CA SER A 11 5.88 1.39 -1.73
C SER A 11 5.33 2.83 -1.73
N LYS A 12 4.16 3.04 -2.33
CA LYS A 12 3.50 4.35 -2.46
C LYS A 12 2.73 4.76 -1.22
N LEU A 13 2.27 3.77 -0.43
CA LEU A 13 1.45 4.00 0.77
C LEU A 13 2.17 4.87 1.81
N LYS A 14 3.50 4.80 1.89
CA LYS A 14 4.31 5.63 2.80
C LYS A 14 4.19 7.12 2.51
N GLY A 15 4.20 7.49 1.23
CA GLY A 15 4.06 8.89 0.81
C GLY A 15 2.67 9.42 1.13
N ILE A 16 1.65 8.64 0.77
CA ILE A 16 0.25 8.95 1.04
C ILE A 16 -0.01 9.13 2.54
N ARG A 17 0.46 8.18 3.37
CA ARG A 17 0.34 8.24 4.84
C ARG A 17 0.89 9.54 5.40
N LYS A 18 2.10 9.91 4.98
CA LYS A 18 2.75 11.15 5.43
C LYS A 18 1.98 12.38 4.97
N GLY A 19 1.43 12.38 3.75
CA GLY A 19 0.55 13.45 3.26
C GLY A 19 -0.73 13.59 4.08
N LYS A 20 -1.30 12.47 4.54
CA LYS A 20 -2.45 12.40 5.46
C LYS A 20 -2.07 12.64 6.93
N LYS A 21 -0.79 12.90 7.24
CA LYS A 21 -0.25 13.21 8.57
C LYS A 21 -0.41 12.09 9.63
N TYR A 22 -0.56 10.84 9.20
CA TYR A 22 -0.57 9.71 10.12
C TYR A 22 0.85 9.17 10.39
N THR A 23 1.10 8.73 11.62
CA THR A 23 2.24 7.87 11.98
C THR A 23 1.96 6.41 11.59
N GLN A 24 3.00 5.56 11.53
CA GLN A 24 2.79 4.12 11.31
C GLN A 24 2.03 3.47 12.47
N GLN A 25 2.20 3.98 13.69
CA GLN A 25 1.52 3.49 14.89
C GLN A 25 0.02 3.78 14.82
N GLU A 26 -0.38 5.02 14.52
CA GLU A 26 -1.80 5.39 14.38
C GLU A 26 -2.50 4.56 13.31
N VAL A 27 -1.86 4.34 12.16
CA VAL A 27 -2.43 3.47 11.12
C VAL A 27 -2.62 2.06 11.64
N ALA A 28 -1.61 1.50 12.29
CA ALA A 28 -1.65 0.15 12.86
C ALA A 28 -2.77 0.00 13.90
N ASP A 29 -2.92 0.98 14.77
CA ASP A 29 -3.94 0.99 15.83
C ASP A 29 -5.35 1.10 15.24
N ILE A 30 -5.58 2.02 14.31
CA ILE A 30 -6.90 2.25 13.70
C ILE A 30 -7.36 1.04 12.89
N ILE A 31 -6.47 0.45 12.08
CA ILE A 31 -6.83 -0.72 11.27
C ILE A 31 -6.57 -2.05 12.01
N GLY A 32 -6.19 -2.02 13.28
CA GLY A 32 -6.01 -3.21 14.11
C GLY A 32 -5.02 -4.23 13.53
N ILE A 33 -3.83 -3.77 13.14
CA ILE A 33 -2.71 -4.63 12.74
C ILE A 33 -1.44 -4.27 13.51
N ASN A 34 -0.39 -5.10 13.40
CA ASN A 34 0.89 -4.79 14.03
C ASN A 34 1.61 -3.66 13.27
N ILE A 35 2.22 -2.70 13.98
CA ILE A 35 3.07 -1.65 13.39
C ILE A 35 4.19 -2.22 12.50
N TRP A 36 4.77 -3.37 12.87
CA TRP A 36 5.75 -4.08 12.04
C TRP A 36 5.18 -4.48 10.68
N THR A 37 3.89 -4.82 10.61
CA THR A 37 3.21 -5.11 9.35
C THR A 37 3.13 -3.86 8.49
N VAL A 38 2.73 -2.70 9.04
CA VAL A 38 2.72 -1.41 8.33
C VAL A 38 4.12 -1.09 7.81
N ASN A 39 5.14 -1.23 8.65
CA ASN A 39 6.53 -0.97 8.28
C ASN A 39 7.01 -1.87 7.14
N ARG A 40 6.72 -3.18 7.20
CA ARG A 40 7.16 -4.11 6.15
C ARG A 40 6.40 -3.90 4.83
N ILE A 41 5.11 -3.54 4.87
CA ILE A 41 4.32 -3.15 3.69
C ILE A 41 4.99 -1.95 3.01
N GLU A 42 5.20 -0.86 3.74
CA GLU A 42 5.74 0.40 3.19
C GLU A 42 7.16 0.28 2.61
N ASN A 43 7.93 -0.72 3.05
CA ASN A 43 9.30 -0.94 2.61
C ASN A 43 9.46 -2.18 1.71
N LYS A 44 8.36 -2.79 1.22
CA LYS A 44 8.39 -3.98 0.36
C LYS A 44 9.15 -5.17 0.97
N LYS A 45 9.07 -5.34 2.29
CA LYS A 45 9.76 -6.40 3.06
C LYS A 45 8.86 -7.61 3.36
N LEU A 46 7.72 -7.73 2.68
CA LEU A 46 6.84 -8.90 2.76
C LEU A 46 6.93 -9.67 1.46
N GLU A 47 6.88 -11.00 1.56
CA GLU A 47 6.77 -11.89 0.39
C GLU A 47 5.37 -11.78 -0.22
N GLU A 48 4.35 -11.60 0.63
CA GLU A 48 2.96 -11.45 0.24
C GLU A 48 2.24 -10.40 1.10
N VAL A 49 1.34 -9.64 0.48
CA VAL A 49 0.43 -8.72 1.16
C VAL A 49 -0.99 -9.06 0.74
N LYS A 50 -1.88 -9.23 1.73
CA LYS A 50 -3.30 -9.47 1.44
C LYS A 50 -3.95 -8.18 0.93
N LEU A 51 -4.67 -8.27 -0.19
CA LEU A 51 -5.41 -7.13 -0.76
C LEU A 51 -6.32 -6.46 0.28
N LYS A 52 -6.98 -7.25 1.15
CA LYS A 52 -7.81 -6.72 2.25
C LYS A 52 -7.06 -5.70 3.14
N THR A 53 -5.77 -5.93 3.40
CA THR A 53 -4.98 -5.04 4.26
C THR A 53 -4.74 -3.71 3.56
N ILE A 54 -4.45 -3.74 2.25
CA ILE A 54 -4.28 -2.54 1.44
C ILE A 54 -5.59 -1.76 1.37
N LEU A 55 -6.72 -2.44 1.12
CA LEU A 55 -8.03 -1.80 1.10
C LEU A 55 -8.35 -1.06 2.40
N ARG A 56 -8.05 -1.65 3.56
CA ARG A 56 -8.26 -0.98 4.87
C ARG A 56 -7.36 0.23 5.07
N ILE A 57 -6.12 0.19 4.56
CA ILE A 57 -5.22 1.35 4.60
C ILE A 57 -5.74 2.46 3.69
N LEU A 58 -6.17 2.11 2.47
CA LEU A 58 -6.72 3.07 1.52
C LEU A 58 -8.01 3.72 2.04
N ASP A 59 -8.88 2.92 2.67
CA ASP A 59 -10.10 3.41 3.33
C ASP A 59 -9.79 4.42 4.44
N LEU A 60 -8.81 4.13 5.31
CA LEU A 60 -8.31 5.10 6.30
C LEU A 60 -7.76 6.38 5.65
N TYR A 61 -7.17 6.27 4.47
CA TYR A 61 -6.66 7.42 3.73
C TYR A 61 -7.73 8.10 2.87
N GLU A 62 -8.98 7.64 2.91
CA GLU A 62 -10.09 8.16 2.09
C GLU A 62 -9.76 8.14 0.59
N ILE A 63 -9.15 7.04 0.14
CA ILE A 63 -8.76 6.82 -1.26
C ILE A 63 -9.42 5.52 -1.72
N THR A 64 -10.07 5.55 -2.87
CA THR A 64 -10.61 4.34 -3.48
C THR A 64 -9.50 3.51 -4.13
N LEU A 65 -9.73 2.20 -4.29
CA LEU A 65 -8.77 1.36 -5.02
C LEU A 65 -8.58 1.86 -6.47
N TYR A 66 -9.63 2.38 -7.10
CA TYR A 66 -9.58 2.92 -8.45
C TYR A 66 -8.63 4.13 -8.55
N GLU A 67 -8.82 5.14 -7.72
CA GLU A 67 -7.94 6.33 -7.68
C GLU A 67 -6.49 5.92 -7.43
N PHE A 68 -6.26 5.02 -6.48
CA PHE A 68 -4.92 4.53 -6.17
C PHE A 68 -4.25 3.82 -7.36
N ILE A 69 -5.01 3.05 -8.14
CA ILE A 69 -4.52 2.37 -9.35
C ILE A 69 -4.25 3.38 -10.46
N GLU A 70 -5.17 4.31 -10.73
CA GLU A 70 -5.01 5.33 -11.76
C GLU A 70 -3.80 6.24 -11.52
N ASP A 71 -3.60 6.67 -10.27
CA ASP A 71 -2.44 7.47 -9.86
C ASP A 71 -1.10 6.73 -10.01
N ASN A 72 -1.14 5.39 -10.07
CA ASN A 72 0.02 4.51 -10.18
C ASN A 72 -0.04 3.63 -11.43
N LYS A 73 -0.73 4.07 -12.48
CA LYS A 73 -0.93 3.32 -13.72
C LYS A 73 0.37 2.95 -14.43
N ASP A 74 1.44 3.71 -14.22
CA ASP A 74 2.77 3.39 -14.76
C ASP A 74 3.35 2.10 -14.14
N ILE A 75 3.09 1.85 -12.85
CA ILE A 75 3.48 0.60 -12.18
C ILE A 75 2.64 -0.55 -12.72
N VAL A 76 1.34 -0.31 -12.86
CA VAL A 76 0.38 -1.33 -13.30
C VAL A 76 0.63 -1.75 -14.74
N ASN A 77 0.76 -0.80 -15.65
CA ASN A 77 0.95 -1.07 -17.08
C ASN A 77 2.30 -1.71 -17.40
N ARG A 78 3.33 -1.51 -16.58
CA ARG A 78 4.62 -2.21 -16.74
C ARG A 78 4.51 -3.72 -16.53
N ALA A 79 3.54 -4.19 -15.75
CA ALA A 79 3.33 -5.62 -15.53
C ALA A 79 2.62 -6.31 -16.71
N TYR A 80 1.83 -5.57 -17.49
CA TYR A 80 1.04 -6.13 -18.60
C TYR A 80 1.77 -6.13 -19.96
N ASN A 81 2.84 -5.33 -20.10
CA ASN A 81 3.61 -5.22 -21.35
C ASN A 81 4.87 -6.11 -21.36
N LYS A 82 4.87 -7.21 -20.60
CA LYS A 82 5.92 -8.23 -20.59
C LYS A 82 5.45 -9.51 -21.26
#